data_AF-A0A960WT78-F1
#
_entry.id   AF-A0A960WT78-F1
#
_cell.length_a   1.000
_cell.length_b   1.000
_cell.length_c   1.000
_cell.angle_alpha   90.00
_cell.angle_beta   90.00
_cell.angle_gamma   90.00
#
_symmetry.space_group_name_H-M   'P 1'
#
loop_
_entity.id
_entity.type
_entity.pdbx_description
1 polymer ?
#
loop_
_entity_poly.entity_id
_entity_poly.type
_entity_poly.pdbx_seq_one_letter_code
_entity_poly.pdbx_strand_id
1 'polypeptide(L)'
;MPTLSSEARRAMETRRFERCFLGDWCGLTFLHFEVKASHLAEVVPFPLDLHEGRAFVSLVAFTMRRFRPARGGRLTSWLTAPLATQRFLNLRTYVRGPLGP
;
A
#
# COMPACT_ATOMS: atom_id res chain seq x y z
N MET A 1 21.13 18.93 3.67
CA MET A 1 19.96 19.14 2.80
C MET A 1 18.93 18.06 3.09
N PRO A 2 17.63 18.36 3.19
CA PRO A 2 16.59 17.33 3.28
C PRO A 2 16.61 16.46 2.01
N THR A 3 16.38 15.16 2.17
CA THR A 3 16.21 14.24 1.02
C THR A 3 14.79 14.32 0.49
N LEU A 4 14.56 13.93 -0.77
CA LEU A 4 13.22 13.81 -1.36
C LEU A 4 12.26 13.00 -0.45
N SER A 5 12.79 11.99 0.23
CA SER A 5 12.04 11.18 1.21
C SER A 5 11.59 12.00 2.43
N SER A 6 12.44 12.88 2.96
CA SER A 6 12.10 13.73 4.11
C SER A 6 11.07 14.81 3.77
N GLU A 7 11.11 15.35 2.55
CA GLU A 7 10.12 16.32 2.07
C GLU A 7 8.78 15.66 1.81
N ALA A 8 8.78 14.50 1.15
CA ALA A 8 7.58 13.68 0.95
C ALA A 8 6.95 13.28 2.28
N ARG A 9 7.76 12.90 3.27
CA ARG A 9 7.28 12.60 4.62
C ARG A 9 6.68 13.82 5.30
N ARG A 10 7.30 15.00 5.17
CA ARG A 10 6.78 16.25 5.75
C ARG A 10 5.43 16.60 5.12
N ALA A 11 5.29 16.51 3.80
CA ALA A 11 4.00 16.67 3.12
C ALA A 11 2.97 15.62 3.58
N MET A 12 3.46 14.38 3.68
CA MET A 12 2.90 13.20 4.35
C MET A 12 2.31 13.47 5.73
N GLU A 13 2.89 14.41 6.48
CA GLU A 13 2.55 14.71 7.88
C GLU A 13 1.72 16.00 8.01
N THR A 14 1.88 17.00 7.13
CA THR A 14 1.25 18.33 7.24
C THR A 14 -0.22 18.45 6.78
N ARG A 15 -0.69 17.65 5.81
CA ARG A 15 -2.12 17.51 5.42
C ARG A 15 -3.05 16.93 6.52
N ARG A 16 -3.36 17.74 7.53
CA ARG A 16 -3.95 17.37 8.83
C ARG A 16 -5.39 16.81 8.85
N PHE A 17 -6.10 16.74 7.72
CA PHE A 17 -7.55 16.45 7.71
C PHE A 17 -7.99 15.27 6.83
N GLU A 18 -7.08 14.61 6.10
CA GLU A 18 -7.41 13.48 5.22
C GLU A 18 -6.93 12.12 5.77
N ARG A 19 -6.28 12.10 6.94
CA ARG A 19 -5.55 10.92 7.43
C ARG A 19 -6.10 10.39 8.75
N CYS A 20 -6.69 9.21 8.69
CA CYS A 20 -7.13 8.48 9.89
C CYS A 20 -5.96 7.81 10.61
N PHE A 21 -5.01 7.24 9.86
CA PHE A 21 -3.89 6.45 10.39
C PHE A 21 -2.56 6.79 9.72
N LEU A 22 -1.47 6.53 10.44
CA LEU A 22 -0.10 6.57 9.95
C LEU A 22 0.55 5.21 10.18
N GLY A 23 1.30 4.72 9.20
CA GLY A 23 2.05 3.48 9.28
C GLY A 23 3.21 3.48 8.30
N ASP A 24 4.33 2.90 8.71
CA ASP A 24 5.54 2.78 7.91
C ASP A 24 5.60 1.41 7.26
N TRP A 25 5.86 1.38 5.97
CA TRP A 25 6.02 0.14 5.23
C TRP A 25 7.51 -0.17 5.16
N CYS A 26 7.92 -1.31 5.71
CA CYS A 26 9.32 -1.70 5.84
C CYS A 26 9.54 -3.07 5.22
N GLY A 27 10.71 -3.25 4.58
CA GLY A 27 11.10 -4.52 3.97
C GLY A 27 10.10 -4.97 2.89
N LEU A 28 9.87 -4.12 1.88
CA LEU A 28 8.97 -4.44 0.78
C LEU A 28 9.68 -5.35 -0.22
N THR A 29 9.05 -6.47 -0.54
CA THR A 29 9.49 -7.38 -1.61
C THR A 29 8.34 -7.60 -2.57
N PHE A 30 8.60 -7.33 -3.85
CA PHE A 30 7.62 -7.49 -4.93
C PHE A 30 8.04 -8.64 -5.83
N LEU A 31 7.14 -9.59 -6.01
CA LEU A 31 7.26 -10.66 -7.00
C LEU A 31 6.13 -10.48 -8.01
N HIS A 32 6.46 -10.34 -9.28
CA HIS A 32 5.50 -10.15 -10.36
C HIS A 32 5.46 -11.39 -11.23
N PHE A 33 4.27 -11.97 -11.38
CA PHE A 33 4.04 -13.13 -12.21
C PHE A 33 3.16 -12.73 -13.38
N GLU A 34 3.65 -12.94 -14.59
CA GLU A 34 2.82 -12.85 -15.77
C GLU A 34 1.79 -14.00 -15.76
N VAL A 35 0.54 -13.67 -16.06
CA VAL A 35 -0.55 -14.63 -16.15
C VAL A 35 -1.39 -14.36 -17.39
N LYS A 36 -2.11 -15.38 -17.86
CA LYS A 36 -3.10 -15.19 -18.94
C LYS A 36 -4.21 -14.27 -18.46
N ALA A 37 -4.42 -13.17 -19.19
CA ALA A 37 -5.46 -12.20 -18.88
C ALA A 37 -6.86 -12.82 -18.84
N SER A 38 -7.14 -13.80 -19.71
CA SER A 38 -8.41 -14.52 -19.75
C SER A 38 -8.71 -15.24 -18.42
N HIS A 39 -7.75 -15.97 -17.87
CA HIS A 39 -7.93 -16.67 -16.58
C HIS A 39 -8.10 -15.68 -15.43
N LEU A 40 -7.38 -14.56 -15.46
CA LEU A 40 -7.48 -13.56 -14.40
C LEU A 40 -8.83 -12.82 -14.44
N ALA A 41 -9.38 -12.61 -15.63
CA ALA A 41 -10.68 -11.97 -15.82
C ALA A 41 -11.85 -12.84 -15.31
N GLU A 42 -11.69 -14.16 -15.20
CA GLU A 42 -12.72 -15.05 -14.63
C GLU A 42 -12.94 -14.82 -13.12
N VAL A 43 -11.92 -14.33 -12.41
CA VAL A 43 -11.95 -14.19 -10.94
C VAL A 43 -11.88 -12.74 -10.46
N VAL A 44 -11.60 -11.79 -11.35
CA VAL A 44 -11.48 -10.36 -11.02
C VAL A 44 -12.69 -9.62 -11.60
N PRO A 45 -13.58 -9.06 -10.75
CA PRO A 45 -14.84 -8.45 -11.22
C PRO A 45 -14.66 -7.03 -11.78
N PHE A 46 -13.45 -6.67 -12.19
CA PHE A 46 -13.10 -5.33 -12.68
C PHE A 46 -12.29 -5.42 -13.97
N PRO A 47 -12.37 -4.41 -14.86
CA PRO A 47 -11.56 -4.37 -16.07
C PRO A 47 -10.07 -4.41 -15.72
N LEU A 48 -9.36 -5.44 -16.23
CA LEU A 48 -7.94 -5.57 -16.01
C LEU A 48 -7.18 -4.40 -16.64
N ASP A 49 -6.12 -3.99 -15.95
CA ASP A 49 -5.10 -3.10 -16.48
C ASP A 49 -3.91 -3.95 -16.94
N LEU A 50 -3.54 -3.78 -18.21
CA LEU A 50 -2.57 -4.64 -18.90
C LEU A 50 -1.31 -3.83 -19.20
N HIS A 51 -0.17 -4.34 -18.78
CA HIS A 51 1.11 -3.77 -19.14
C HIS A 51 1.60 -4.42 -20.44
N GLU A 52 1.64 -3.63 -21.53
CA GLU A 52 1.99 -4.12 -22.88
C GLU A 52 1.16 -5.33 -23.33
N GLY A 53 -0.15 -5.31 -23.01
CA GLY A 53 -1.07 -6.41 -23.32
C GLY A 53 -0.95 -7.63 -22.40
N ARG A 54 -0.05 -7.62 -21.41
CA ARG A 54 0.18 -8.72 -20.46
C ARG A 54 -0.44 -8.41 -19.10
N ALA A 55 -1.05 -9.41 -18.48
CA ALA A 55 -1.61 -9.32 -17.14
C ALA A 55 -0.61 -9.81 -16.11
N PHE A 56 -0.60 -9.17 -14.94
CA PHE A 56 0.31 -9.51 -13.85
C PHE A 56 -0.42 -9.69 -12.54
N VAL A 57 -0.02 -10.72 -11.80
CA VAL A 57 -0.35 -10.89 -10.39
C VAL A 57 0.91 -10.63 -9.58
N SER A 58 0.82 -9.70 -8.63
CA SER A 58 1.91 -9.39 -7.72
C SER A 58 1.68 -10.06 -6.37
N LEU A 59 2.72 -10.74 -5.87
CA LEU A 59 2.82 -11.14 -4.48
C LEU A 59 3.75 -10.17 -3.77
N VAL A 60 3.23 -9.46 -2.77
CA VAL A 60 3.97 -8.41 -2.06
C VAL A 60 4.07 -8.76 -0.58
N ALA A 61 5.29 -8.98 -0.10
CA ALA A 61 5.57 -9.18 1.31
C ALA A 61 6.11 -7.88 1.90
N PHE A 62 5.56 -7.43 3.02
CA PHE A 62 6.06 -6.27 3.74
C PHE A 62 5.64 -6.30 5.22
N THR A 63 6.33 -5.51 6.04
CA THR A 63 5.95 -5.29 7.44
C THR A 63 5.49 -3.85 7.59
N MET A 64 4.25 -3.67 8.05
CA MET A 64 3.78 -2.37 8.51
C MET A 64 4.23 -2.18 9.95
N ARG A 65 4.88 -1.05 10.25
CA ARG A 65 5.36 -0.67 11.58
C ARG A 65 4.83 0.69 12.00
N ARG A 66 4.83 0.93 13.30
CA ARG A 66 4.33 2.18 13.92
C ARG A 66 2.91 2.52 13.46
N PHE A 67 2.07 1.52 13.19
CA PHE A 67 0.67 1.74 12.86
C PHE A 67 -0.04 2.40 14.03
N ARG A 68 -0.64 3.57 13.81
CA ARG A 68 -1.26 4.39 14.86
C ARG A 68 -2.25 5.40 14.28
N PRO A 69 -3.26 5.85 15.05
CA PRO A 69 -4.08 6.99 14.66
C PRO A 69 -3.21 8.21 14.37
N ALA A 70 -3.57 8.98 13.34
CA ALA A 70 -2.82 10.20 12.98
C ALA A 70 -2.96 11.31 14.04
N ARG A 71 -3.95 11.21 14.93
CA ARG A 71 -4.23 12.11 16.06
C ARG A 71 -3.93 11.44 17.40
N GLY A 72 -3.64 12.24 18.42
CA GLY A 72 -3.43 11.77 19.80
C GLY A 72 -1.99 11.42 20.18
N GLY A 73 -1.04 11.51 19.24
CA GLY A 73 0.40 11.50 19.51
C GLY A 73 0.87 10.27 20.29
N ARG A 74 1.60 10.51 21.38
CA ARG A 74 2.17 9.44 22.22
C ARG A 74 1.09 8.58 22.90
N LEU A 75 -0.04 9.18 23.28
CA LEU A 75 -1.13 8.47 23.96
C LEU A 75 -1.74 7.41 23.04
N THR A 76 -2.12 7.78 21.82
CA THR A 76 -2.70 6.83 20.87
C THR A 76 -1.69 5.82 20.37
N SER A 77 -0.41 6.20 20.26
CA SER A 77 0.68 5.26 19.95
C SER A 77 0.82 4.19 21.02
N TRP A 78 0.70 4.56 22.29
CA TRP A 78 0.76 3.62 23.41
C TRP A 78 -0.46 2.69 23.45
N LEU A 79 -1.67 3.25 23.31
CA LEU A 79 -2.92 2.47 23.27
C LEU A 79 -2.97 1.47 22.11
N THR A 80 -2.31 1.79 20.99
CA THR A 80 -2.26 0.92 19.79
C THR A 80 -0.96 0.13 19.67
N ALA A 81 -0.10 0.14 20.69
CA ALA A 81 1.20 -0.53 20.65
C ALA A 81 1.12 -2.02 20.25
N PRO A 82 0.13 -2.83 20.71
CA PRO A 82 0.01 -4.22 20.28
C PRO A 82 -0.30 -4.38 18.78
N LEU A 83 -0.95 -3.39 18.17
CA LEU A 83 -1.33 -3.37 16.76
C LEU A 83 -0.31 -2.62 15.89
N ALA A 84 0.74 -2.05 16.50
CA ALA A 84 1.67 -1.16 15.82
C ALA A 84 2.53 -1.89 14.79
N THR A 85 2.66 -3.22 14.87
CA THR A 85 3.43 -4.03 13.93
C THR A 85 2.58 -5.15 13.35
N GLN A 86 2.47 -5.19 12.03
CA GLN A 86 1.71 -6.19 11.29
C GLN A 86 2.54 -6.67 10.10
N ARG A 87 2.52 -7.98 9.84
CA ARG A 87 3.17 -8.57 8.67
C ARG A 87 2.11 -8.86 7.62
N PHE A 88 2.34 -8.37 6.43
CA PHE A 88 1.41 -8.52 5.31
C PHE A 88 2.03 -9.35 4.21
N LEU A 89 1.21 -10.22 3.65
CA LEU A 89 1.43 -10.87 2.37
C LEU A 89 0.21 -10.53 1.51
N ASN A 90 0.42 -9.75 0.45
CA ASN A 90 -0.65 -9.24 -0.39
C ASN A 90 -0.55 -9.89 -1.75
N LEU A 91 -1.62 -10.58 -2.16
CA LEU A 91 -1.84 -11.00 -3.53
C LEU A 91 -2.71 -9.94 -4.20
N ARG A 92 -2.22 -9.34 -5.30
CA ARG A 92 -2.92 -8.26 -5.98
C ARG A 92 -2.76 -8.37 -7.49
N THR A 93 -3.72 -7.79 -8.20
CA THR A 93 -3.64 -7.54 -9.64
C THR A 93 -3.89 -6.05 -9.91
N TYR A 94 -3.63 -5.63 -11.14
CA TYR A 94 -3.90 -4.29 -11.64
C TYR A 94 -5.26 -4.26 -12.35
N VAL A 95 -6.05 -3.25 -12.03
CA VAL A 95 -7.38 -3.00 -12.59
C VAL A 95 -7.46 -1.53 -12.95
N ARG A 96 -8.24 -1.20 -13.98
CA ARG A 96 -8.40 0.19 -14.40
C ARG A 96 -9.20 0.98 -13.37
N GLY A 97 -8.68 2.14 -12.98
CA GLY A 97 -9.37 3.08 -12.11
C GLY A 97 -10.41 3.92 -12.86
N PRO A 98 -11.29 4.64 -12.14
CA PRO A 98 -12.30 5.52 -12.75
C PRO A 98 -11.71 6.70 -13.53
N LEU A 99 -10.42 6.99 -13.35
CA LEU A 99 -9.69 8.07 -14.03
C LEU A 99 -8.71 7.55 -15.10
N GLY A 100 -8.74 6.25 -15.41
CA GLY A 100 -7.77 5.58 -16.28
C GLY A 100 -6.85 4.61 -15.52
N PRO A 101 -5.88 4.01 -16.21
CA PRO A 101 -4.77 3.28 -15.57
C PRO A 101 -3.92 4.21 -14.67
#